data_AF-A0A7R9F5W7-F1
#
_entry.id   AF-A0A7R9F5W7-F1
#
_cell.length_a   1.000
_cell.length_b   1.000
_cell.length_c   1.000
_cell.angle_alpha   90.00
_cell.angle_beta   90.00
_cell.angle_gamma   90.00
#
_symmetry.space_group_name_H-M   'P 1'
#
loop_
_entity.id
_entity.type
_entity.pdbx_description
1 polymer ?
#
loop_
_entity_poly.entity_id
_entity_poly.type
_entity_poly.pdbx_seq_one_letter_code
_entity_poly.pdbx_strand_id
1 'polypeptide(L)'
;MAVYIQHVDTGFVLDIKESNPDPGAEITLYEYYSTPNQHWELRDGRIVTQLSGLVLDVEAGTQRVTPAEQSDAPSQQWQFQEDGTVKNGAGQFLEVASATEDGLESLIAADYSGSPAQVFKTVPAESS
;
A
#
# COMPACT_ATOMS: atom_id res chain seq x y z
N MET A 1 -11.24 3.07 11.88
CA MET A 1 -10.79 1.74 12.34
C MET A 1 -9.52 1.42 11.58
N ALA A 2 -8.51 0.88 12.26
CA ALA A 2 -7.25 0.50 11.63
C ALA A 2 -7.38 -0.86 10.95
N VAL A 3 -6.72 -1.02 9.80
CA VAL A 3 -6.50 -2.30 9.12
C VAL A 3 -5.01 -2.46 8.83
N TYR A 4 -4.58 -3.70 8.58
CA TYR A 4 -3.38 -3.96 7.81
C TYR A 4 -3.76 -4.51 6.43
N ILE A 5 -2.98 -4.18 5.42
CA ILE A 5 -3.19 -4.64 4.03
C ILE A 5 -2.15 -5.73 3.78
N GLN A 6 -2.61 -6.96 3.63
CA GLN A 6 -1.79 -8.15 3.50
C GLN A 6 -1.78 -8.64 2.05
N HIS A 7 -0.61 -8.88 1.49
CA HIS A 7 -0.46 -9.61 0.24
C HIS A 7 -0.83 -11.08 0.46
N VAL A 8 -1.71 -11.60 -0.39
CA VAL A 8 -2.38 -12.89 -0.14
C VAL A 8 -1.42 -14.06 -0.19
N ASP A 9 -0.45 -14.04 -1.12
CA ASP A 9 0.47 -15.16 -1.32
C ASP A 9 1.59 -15.23 -0.27
N THR A 10 2.21 -14.09 0.05
CA THR A 10 3.35 -14.06 0.99
C THR A 10 2.92 -13.90 2.44
N GLY A 11 1.74 -13.34 2.69
CA GLY A 11 1.29 -12.99 4.04
C GLY A 11 1.97 -11.75 4.63
N PHE A 12 2.90 -11.12 3.91
CA PHE A 12 3.50 -9.85 4.30
C PHE A 12 2.51 -8.70 4.13
N VAL A 13 2.74 -7.62 4.86
CA VAL A 13 1.85 -6.46 4.93
C VAL A 13 2.51 -5.22 4.36
N LEU A 14 1.70 -4.29 3.84
CA LEU A 14 2.14 -2.96 3.48
C LEU A 14 2.78 -2.27 4.70
N ASP A 15 4.05 -1.91 4.54
CA ASP A 15 4.90 -1.35 5.57
C ASP A 15 5.59 -0.10 5.04
N ILE A 16 5.59 0.98 5.83
CA ILE A 16 6.45 2.14 5.57
C ILE A 16 7.83 1.82 6.14
N LYS A 17 8.81 1.70 5.25
CA LYS A 17 10.18 1.28 5.56
C LYS A 17 10.77 2.19 6.65
N GLU A 18 11.41 1.55 7.63
CA GLU A 18 12.04 2.20 8.79
C GLU A 18 11.10 3.09 9.62
N SER A 19 9.78 2.95 9.47
CA SER A 19 8.79 3.87 10.08
C SER A 19 9.08 5.34 9.76
N ASN A 20 9.57 5.64 8.56
CA ASN A 20 9.82 7.01 8.12
C ASN A 20 8.48 7.77 7.92
N PRO A 21 8.18 8.83 8.69
CA PRO A 21 6.90 9.53 8.58
C PRO A 21 6.82 10.51 7.41
N ASP A 22 7.93 10.76 6.71
CA ASP A 22 8.05 11.82 5.70
C ASP A 22 7.36 11.45 4.37
N PRO A 23 6.83 12.44 3.63
CA PRO A 23 6.36 12.22 2.27
C PRO A 23 7.45 11.63 1.37
N GLY A 24 7.07 10.70 0.49
CA GLY A 24 8.00 10.01 -0.40
C GLY A 24 8.76 8.84 0.23
N ALA A 25 8.49 8.50 1.50
CA ALA A 25 9.02 7.30 2.14
C ALA A 25 8.71 6.04 1.32
N GLU A 26 9.61 5.07 1.38
CA GLU A 26 9.48 3.80 0.65
C GLU A 26 8.37 2.94 1.27
N ILE A 27 7.44 2.47 0.45
CA ILE A 27 6.50 1.40 0.81
C ILE A 27 7.09 0.05 0.39
N THR A 28 7.18 -0.85 1.35
CA THR A 28 7.65 -2.23 1.18
C THR A 28 6.58 -3.21 1.65
N LEU A 29 6.83 -4.50 1.47
CA LEU A 29 6.17 -5.55 2.23
C LEU A 29 7.07 -6.09 3.33
N TYR A 30 6.50 -6.33 4.51
CA TYR A 30 7.23 -6.89 5.64
C TYR A 30 6.35 -7.77 6.54
N GLU A 31 6.96 -8.49 7.48
CA GLU A 31 6.24 -9.27 8.49
C GLU A 31 5.38 -8.36 9.36
N TYR A 32 4.17 -8.80 9.72
CA TYR A 32 3.27 -8.03 10.56
C TYR A 32 3.72 -8.02 12.02
N TYR A 33 4.07 -6.84 12.53
CA TYR A 33 4.45 -6.57 13.91
C TYR A 33 3.44 -5.70 14.66
N SER A 34 2.33 -5.34 14.00
CA SER A 34 1.29 -4.48 14.59
C SER A 34 1.79 -3.10 15.03
N THR A 35 2.72 -2.53 14.27
CA THR A 35 3.29 -1.20 14.48
C THR A 35 2.59 -0.14 13.62
N PRO A 36 2.64 1.17 14.00
CA PRO A 36 1.91 2.21 13.28
C PRO A 36 2.25 2.35 11.79
N ASN A 37 3.48 2.02 11.38
CA ASN A 37 3.92 2.02 9.98
C ASN A 37 3.31 0.90 9.13
N GLN A 38 2.54 0.00 9.74
CA GLN A 38 1.81 -1.10 9.09
C GLN A 38 0.28 -0.96 9.22
N HIS A 39 -0.17 0.11 9.88
CA HIS A 39 -1.58 0.38 10.13
C HIS A 39 -2.09 1.46 9.21
N TRP A 40 -3.23 1.16 8.60
CA TRP A 40 -3.86 1.96 7.57
C TRP A 40 -5.32 2.21 7.93
N GLU A 41 -5.83 3.39 7.57
CA GLU A 41 -7.25 3.71 7.61
C GLU A 41 -7.77 3.84 6.17
N LEU A 42 -8.90 3.19 5.89
CA LEU A 42 -9.60 3.33 4.61
C LEU A 42 -10.68 4.39 4.77
N ARG A 43 -10.49 5.54 4.12
CA ARG A 43 -11.42 6.68 4.24
C ARG A 43 -11.53 7.43 2.92
N ASP A 44 -12.77 7.65 2.48
CA ASP A 44 -13.08 8.45 1.27
C ASP A 44 -12.27 8.03 0.03
N GLY A 45 -12.18 6.72 -0.21
CA GLY A 45 -11.41 6.15 -1.32
C GLY A 45 -9.89 6.25 -1.15
N ARG A 46 -9.38 6.61 0.03
CA ARG A 46 -7.93 6.73 0.27
C ARG A 46 -7.46 5.68 1.28
N ILE A 47 -6.19 5.31 1.16
CA ILE A 47 -5.46 4.48 2.11
C ILE A 47 -4.55 5.43 2.90
N VAL A 48 -4.88 5.68 4.17
CA VAL A 48 -4.23 6.69 5.03
C VAL A 48 -3.34 5.99 6.04
N THR A 49 -2.07 6.34 6.14
CA THR A 49 -1.19 5.75 7.17
C THR A 49 -1.52 6.31 8.55
N GLN A 50 -1.54 5.44 9.57
CA GLN A 50 -1.64 5.89 10.97
C GLN A 50 -0.34 6.46 11.53
N LEU A 51 0.79 6.27 10.83
CA LEU A 51 2.09 6.79 11.24
C LEU A 51 2.15 8.33 11.16
N SER A 52 1.67 8.90 10.05
CA SER A 52 1.79 10.34 9.76
C SER A 52 0.50 11.01 9.26
N GLY A 53 -0.55 10.23 8.94
CA GLY A 53 -1.79 10.76 8.34
C GLY A 53 -1.68 11.06 6.84
N LEU A 54 -0.53 10.78 6.22
CA LEU A 54 -0.34 10.85 4.77
C LEU A 54 -1.14 9.75 4.06
N VAL A 55 -1.32 9.91 2.74
CA VAL A 55 -2.12 8.98 1.93
C VAL A 55 -1.24 8.24 0.92
N LEU A 56 -1.58 6.99 0.65
CA LEU A 56 -0.92 6.18 -0.37
C LEU A 56 -1.13 6.81 -1.75
N ASP A 57 -0.04 7.10 -2.44
CA ASP A 57 -0.01 7.76 -3.74
C ASP A 57 0.91 7.04 -4.71
N VAL A 58 0.71 7.27 -6.00
CA VAL A 58 1.64 6.89 -7.04
C VAL A 58 2.39 8.14 -7.50
N GLU A 59 3.71 8.16 -7.31
CA GLU A 59 4.54 9.30 -7.70
C GLU A 59 4.43 9.57 -9.21
N ALA A 60 4.10 10.81 -9.57
CA ALA A 60 3.75 11.19 -10.93
C ALA A 60 4.84 10.83 -11.96
N GLY A 61 4.43 10.16 -13.04
CA GLY A 61 5.35 9.73 -14.10
C GLY A 61 6.20 8.52 -13.73
N THR A 62 5.94 7.87 -12.61
CA THR A 62 6.64 6.66 -12.15
C THR A 62 5.65 5.54 -11.78
N GLN A 63 6.17 4.41 -11.31
CA GLN A 63 5.37 3.32 -10.72
C GLN A 63 5.52 3.27 -9.19
N ARG A 64 6.26 4.21 -8.58
CA ARG A 64 6.58 4.16 -7.16
C ARG A 64 5.35 4.50 -6.33
N VAL A 65 5.07 3.66 -5.36
CA VAL A 65 4.02 3.89 -4.37
C VAL A 65 4.65 4.50 -3.12
N THR A 66 4.16 5.65 -2.68
CA THR A 66 4.71 6.40 -1.54
C THR A 66 3.60 7.07 -0.73
N PRO A 67 3.83 7.39 0.56
CA PRO A 67 2.98 8.32 1.28
C PRO A 67 3.15 9.75 0.74
N ALA A 68 2.06 10.46 0.52
CA ALA A 68 2.08 11.85 0.10
C ALA A 68 0.98 12.68 0.79
N GLU A 69 1.08 14.00 0.66
CA GLU A 69 0.03 14.91 1.07
C GLU A 69 -1.28 14.61 0.32
N GLN A 70 -2.40 14.74 1.03
CA GLN A 70 -3.71 14.47 0.46
C GLN A 70 -4.05 15.44 -0.67
N SER A 71 -4.50 14.89 -1.78
CA SER A 71 -5.08 15.61 -2.92
C SER A 71 -6.28 14.84 -3.50
N ASP A 72 -6.89 15.38 -4.56
CA ASP A 72 -7.93 14.70 -5.33
C ASP A 72 -7.36 13.99 -6.57
N ALA A 73 -6.04 13.76 -6.60
CA ALA A 73 -5.40 13.06 -7.70
C ALA A 73 -5.94 11.61 -7.82
N PRO A 74 -6.23 11.13 -9.04
CA PRO A 74 -6.67 9.75 -9.24
C PRO A 74 -5.67 8.70 -8.73
N SER A 75 -4.38 9.04 -8.65
CA SER A 75 -3.32 8.19 -8.08
C SER A 75 -3.48 7.91 -6.59
N GLN A 76 -4.26 8.73 -5.87
CA GLN A 76 -4.54 8.59 -4.43
C GLN A 76 -5.92 7.96 -4.14
N GLN A 77 -6.70 7.66 -5.18
CA GLN A 77 -8.05 7.11 -5.06
C GLN A 77 -7.99 5.60 -5.29
N TRP A 78 -8.09 4.79 -4.24
CA TRP A 78 -7.94 3.35 -4.26
C TRP A 78 -9.26 2.62 -4.01
N GLN A 79 -9.47 1.53 -4.74
CA GLN A 79 -10.62 0.65 -4.61
C GLN A 79 -10.17 -0.81 -4.59
N PHE A 80 -10.51 -1.50 -3.50
CA PHE A 80 -10.41 -2.95 -3.39
C PHE A 80 -11.50 -3.60 -4.25
N GLN A 81 -11.11 -4.50 -5.14
CA GLN A 81 -11.99 -5.23 -6.05
C GLN A 81 -12.38 -6.59 -5.44
N GLU A 82 -13.41 -7.23 -5.99
CA GLU A 82 -13.89 -8.54 -5.52
C GLU A 82 -12.86 -9.67 -5.72
N ASP A 83 -11.96 -9.51 -6.69
CA ASP A 83 -10.87 -10.46 -6.98
C ASP A 83 -9.62 -10.26 -6.11
N GLY A 84 -9.67 -9.31 -5.17
CA GLY A 84 -8.56 -8.98 -4.27
C GLY A 84 -7.54 -8.00 -4.87
N THR A 85 -7.72 -7.56 -6.11
CA THR A 85 -6.87 -6.50 -6.66
C THR A 85 -7.19 -5.13 -6.06
N VAL A 86 -6.21 -4.24 -5.96
CA VAL A 86 -6.37 -2.88 -5.42
C VAL A 86 -6.06 -1.87 -6.50
N LYS A 87 -7.10 -1.23 -7.04
CA LYS A 87 -7.02 -0.37 -8.22
C LYS A 87 -7.06 1.10 -7.84
N ASN A 88 -6.18 1.92 -8.41
CA ASN A 88 -6.28 3.38 -8.27
C ASN A 88 -7.20 4.01 -9.33
N GLY A 89 -7.57 5.28 -9.14
CA GLY A 89 -8.40 6.05 -10.07
C GLY A 89 -7.73 6.33 -11.43
N ALA A 90 -6.40 6.17 -11.53
CA ALA A 90 -5.66 6.24 -12.78
C ALA A 90 -5.69 4.92 -13.57
N GLY A 91 -6.22 3.84 -13.00
CA GLY A 91 -6.36 2.54 -13.66
C GLY A 91 -5.26 1.53 -13.34
N GLN A 92 -4.32 1.87 -12.47
CA GLN A 92 -3.20 1.00 -12.07
C GLN A 92 -3.58 0.16 -10.85
N PHE A 93 -2.82 -0.91 -10.61
CA PHE A 93 -3.04 -1.87 -9.54
C PHE A 93 -1.81 -1.95 -8.65
N LEU A 94 -2.01 -2.08 -7.34
CA LEU A 94 -0.92 -2.45 -6.44
C LEU A 94 -0.34 -3.79 -6.88
N GLU A 95 0.99 -3.86 -6.97
CA GLU A 95 1.72 -5.06 -7.34
C GLU A 95 2.99 -5.19 -6.51
N VAL A 96 3.24 -6.40 -6.02
CA VAL A 96 4.53 -6.77 -5.46
C VAL A 96 5.54 -6.92 -6.60
N ALA A 97 6.51 -6.01 -6.66
CA ALA A 97 7.64 -6.14 -7.58
C ALA A 97 8.69 -7.10 -7.00
N SER A 98 9.49 -7.70 -7.89
CA SER A 98 10.62 -8.55 -7.49
C SER A 98 11.55 -7.82 -6.51
N ALA A 99 12.14 -8.57 -5.58
CA ALA A 99 12.96 -8.06 -4.48
C ALA A 99 14.01 -7.01 -4.92
N THR A 100 14.15 -5.98 -4.09
CA THR A 100 15.21 -4.97 -4.16
C THR A 100 16.57 -5.59 -3.82
N GLU A 101 17.67 -4.83 -4.01
CA GLU A 101 19.04 -5.27 -3.67
C GLU A 101 19.19 -5.69 -2.20
N ASP A 102 18.37 -5.14 -1.31
CA ASP A 102 18.35 -5.46 0.12
C ASP A 102 17.45 -6.67 0.46
N GLY A 103 16.86 -7.34 -0.55
CA GLY A 103 16.00 -8.50 -0.38
C GLY A 103 14.56 -8.19 0.04
N LEU A 104 14.20 -6.91 0.15
CA LEU A 104 12.84 -6.46 0.45
C LEU A 104 12.00 -6.36 -0.82
N GLU A 105 10.75 -6.79 -0.75
CA GLU A 105 9.80 -6.69 -1.86
C GLU A 105 9.25 -5.26 -1.94
N SER A 106 9.51 -4.58 -3.06
CA SER A 106 8.99 -3.22 -3.27
C SER A 106 7.56 -3.27 -3.79
N LEU A 107 6.75 -2.29 -3.39
CA LEU A 107 5.39 -2.13 -3.87
C LEU A 107 5.36 -1.11 -5.02
N ILE A 108 4.74 -1.48 -6.13
CA ILE A 108 4.57 -0.63 -7.31
C ILE A 108 3.11 -0.50 -7.70
N ALA A 109 2.83 0.48 -8.57
CA ALA A 109 1.58 0.57 -9.32
C ALA A 109 1.80 0.13 -10.77
N ALA A 110 1.13 -0.96 -11.17
CA ALA A 110 1.31 -1.61 -12.47
C ALA A 110 -0.02 -1.75 -13.23
N ASP A 111 0.05 -2.11 -14.51
CA ASP A 111 -1.13 -2.51 -15.28
C ASP A 111 -1.68 -3.84 -14.75
N TYR A 112 -2.96 -4.11 -14.97
CA TYR A 112 -3.56 -5.41 -14.62
C TYR A 112 -2.80 -6.55 -15.31
N SER A 113 -2.23 -7.45 -14.51
CA SER A 113 -1.49 -8.62 -15.01
C SER A 113 -2.24 -9.93 -14.77
N GLY A 114 -3.23 -9.94 -13.87
CA GLY A 114 -3.85 -11.16 -13.37
C GLY A 114 -2.89 -12.03 -12.53
N SER A 115 -1.74 -11.46 -12.16
CA SER A 115 -0.73 -12.13 -11.34
C SER A 115 -1.19 -12.17 -9.88
N PRO A 116 -0.88 -13.26 -9.14
CA PRO A 116 -1.06 -13.29 -7.69
C PRO A 116 -0.33 -12.16 -6.95
N ALA A 117 0.73 -11.60 -7.55
CA ALA A 117 1.45 -10.43 -7.04
C ALA A 117 0.58 -9.17 -6.87
N GLN A 118 -0.62 -9.15 -7.47
CA GLN A 118 -1.57 -8.04 -7.38
C GLN A 118 -2.70 -8.27 -6.37
N VAL A 119 -2.68 -9.37 -5.62
CA VAL A 119 -3.79 -9.79 -4.78
C VAL A 119 -3.52 -9.48 -3.32
N PHE A 120 -4.36 -8.62 -2.74
CA PHE A 120 -4.26 -8.16 -1.36
C PHE A 120 -5.60 -8.34 -0.63
N LYS A 121 -5.55 -8.35 0.69
CA LYS A 121 -6.74 -8.29 1.55
C LYS A 121 -6.52 -7.36 2.72
N THR A 122 -7.60 -6.75 3.19
CA THR A 122 -7.60 -5.95 4.41
C THR A 122 -7.96 -6.83 5.59
N VAL A 123 -7.25 -6.70 6.70
CA VAL A 123 -7.59 -7.38 7.94
C VAL A 123 -7.68 -6.34 9.06
N PRO A 124 -8.72 -6.37 9.91
CA PRO A 124 -8.81 -5.48 11.07
C PRO A 124 -7.55 -5.60 11.93
N ALA A 125 -6.94 -4.46 12.26
CA ALA A 125 -5.92 -4.44 13.30
C ALA A 125 -6.66 -4.42 14.64
N GLU A 126 -6.55 -5.50 15.41
CA GLU A 126 -7.14 -5.59 16.75
C GLU A 126 -6.63 -4.44 17.62
N SER A 127 -7.54 -3.69 18.22
CA SER A 127 -7.19 -2.73 19.26
C SER A 127 -6.71 -3.50 20.48
N SER A 128 -5.41 -3.41 20.77
CA SER A 128 -4.84 -3.91 22.03
C SER A 128 -5.45 -3.20 23.25
#